data_AF-A0AAP9RFN7-F1
#
_entry.id   AF-A0AAP9RFN7-F1
#
_cell.length_a   1.000
_cell.length_b   1.000
_cell.length_c   1.000
_cell.angle_alpha   90.00
_cell.angle_beta   90.00
_cell.angle_gamma   90.00
#
_symmetry.space_group_name_H-M   'P 1'
#
loop_
_entity.id
_entity.type
_entity.pdbx_description
1 polymer ?
#
loop_
_entity_poly.entity_id
_entity_poly.type
_entity_poly.pdbx_seq_one_letter_code
_entity_poly.pdbx_strand_id
1 'polypeptide(L)'
;MSKSLRFCFKVSEKLGLAFDENGNNCEAYICVKANDVKSYKVPGADYKDMHDGFRKITAYQMQCDPEMLTPITLNEYLDNTEEDE
;
A
#
# COMPACT_ATOMS: atom_id res chain seq x y z
N MET A 1 22.88 -4.59 7.76
CA MET A 1 21.68 -4.23 6.96
C MET A 1 20.50 -4.17 7.89
N SER A 2 19.81 -3.04 7.97
CA SER A 2 18.53 -2.99 8.67
C SER A 2 17.47 -3.72 7.87
N LYS A 3 16.55 -4.39 8.58
CA LYS A 3 15.44 -5.12 7.96
C LYS A 3 14.33 -4.13 7.64
N SER A 4 13.54 -4.42 6.60
CA SER A 4 12.37 -3.59 6.28
C SER A 4 11.13 -4.41 5.95
N LEU A 5 9.98 -4.02 6.48
CA LEU A 5 8.68 -4.58 6.08
C LEU A 5 7.99 -3.65 5.08
N ARG A 6 7.22 -4.24 4.18
CA ARG A 6 6.42 -3.52 3.19
C ARG A 6 4.95 -3.81 3.42
N PHE A 7 4.13 -2.76 3.29
CA PHE A 7 2.68 -2.80 3.37
C PHE A 7 2.15 -2.11 2.12
N CYS A 8 1.58 -2.89 1.20
CA CYS A 8 1.13 -2.38 -0.08
C CYS A 8 -0.41 -2.29 -0.11
N PHE A 9 -0.91 -1.28 -0.81
CA PHE A 9 -2.33 -0.98 -0.91
C PHE A 9 -2.70 -0.62 -2.34
N LYS A 10 -3.85 -1.12 -2.78
CA LYS A 10 -4.58 -0.59 -3.92
C LYS A 10 -5.49 0.53 -3.46
N VAL A 11 -5.41 1.66 -4.14
CA VAL A 11 -6.14 2.89 -3.84
C VAL A 11 -7.31 3.02 -4.80
N SER A 12 -8.50 3.27 -4.26
CA SER A 12 -9.71 3.45 -5.06
C SER A 12 -9.56 4.62 -6.06
N GLU A 13 -10.00 4.38 -7.30
CA GLU A 13 -10.15 5.40 -8.36
C GLU A 13 -10.96 6.64 -7.91
N LYS A 14 -11.84 6.49 -6.92
CA LYS A 14 -12.63 7.59 -6.35
C LYS A 14 -11.77 8.69 -5.74
N LEU A 15 -10.53 8.36 -5.34
CA LEU A 15 -9.60 9.35 -4.80
C LEU A 15 -8.96 10.21 -5.90
N GLY A 16 -9.00 9.76 -7.17
CA GLY A 16 -8.54 10.55 -8.32
C GLY A 16 -7.02 10.80 -8.34
N LEU A 17 -6.22 9.81 -7.92
CA LEU A 17 -4.76 9.91 -7.88
C LEU A 17 -4.07 9.49 -9.17
N ALA A 18 -4.73 8.71 -10.01
CA ALA A 18 -4.21 8.23 -11.27
C ALA A 18 -5.30 8.34 -12.34
N PHE A 19 -4.86 8.51 -13.59
CA PHE A 19 -5.73 8.67 -14.76
C PHE A 19 -5.30 7.72 -15.87
N ASP A 20 -6.25 7.20 -16.63
CA ASP A 20 -5.99 6.44 -17.85
C ASP A 20 -5.64 7.35 -19.04
N GLU A 21 -5.34 6.76 -20.20
CA GLU A 21 -5.02 7.49 -21.44
C GLU A 21 -6.14 8.43 -21.92
N ASN A 22 -7.37 8.22 -21.45
CA ASN A 22 -8.55 9.00 -21.79
C ASN A 22 -8.88 10.07 -20.73
N GLY A 23 -8.09 10.17 -19.66
CA GLY A 23 -8.30 11.09 -18.56
C GLY A 23 -9.37 10.66 -17.55
N ASN A 24 -9.80 9.40 -17.56
CA ASN A 24 -10.69 8.88 -16.53
C ASN A 24 -9.88 8.47 -15.30
N ASN A 25 -10.43 8.67 -14.11
CA ASN A 25 -9.83 8.17 -12.88
C ASN A 25 -9.61 6.66 -12.96
N CYS A 26 -8.45 6.19 -12.51
CA CYS A 26 -8.16 4.77 -12.36
C CYS A 26 -7.58 4.46 -10.98
N GLU A 27 -7.45 3.17 -10.67
CA GLU A 27 -6.86 2.71 -9.43
C GLU A 27 -5.37 3.08 -9.37
N ALA A 28 -4.91 3.49 -8.20
CA ALA A 28 -3.49 3.73 -7.95
C ALA A 28 -2.93 2.67 -7.00
N TYR A 29 -1.62 2.48 -7.01
CA TYR A 29 -0.94 1.48 -6.19
C TYR A 29 0.14 2.16 -5.35
N ILE A 30 0.15 1.88 -4.06
CA ILE A 30 1.11 2.47 -3.12
C ILE A 30 1.73 1.38 -2.26
N CYS A 31 3.00 1.53 -1.91
CA CYS A 31 3.63 0.64 -0.95
C CYS A 31 4.48 1.38 0.07
N VAL A 32 4.15 1.19 1.35
CA VAL A 32 4.82 1.83 2.48
C VAL A 32 5.89 0.92 3.04
N LYS A 33 7.08 1.46 3.28
CA LYS A 33 8.22 0.73 3.81
C LYS A 33 8.50 1.14 5.26
N ALA A 34 8.36 0.19 6.17
CA ALA A 34 8.82 0.31 7.55
C ALA A 34 10.30 -0.11 7.62
N ASN A 35 11.20 0.85 7.84
CA ASN A 35 12.63 0.59 8.00
C ASN A 35 12.99 0.19 9.43
N ASP A 36 14.19 -0.36 9.62
CA ASP A 36 14.79 -0.65 10.93
C ASP A 36 13.96 -1.59 11.83
N VAL A 37 13.23 -2.54 11.22
CA VAL A 37 12.47 -3.52 11.99
C VAL A 37 13.38 -4.56 12.64
N LYS A 38 13.02 -5.02 13.84
CA LYS A 38 13.83 -6.01 14.59
C LYS A 38 13.78 -7.41 13.97
N SER A 39 12.65 -7.78 13.36
CA SER A 39 12.41 -9.11 12.78
C SER A 39 11.48 -9.05 11.56
N TYR A 40 11.68 -9.97 10.60
CA TYR A 40 10.73 -10.24 9.52
C TYR A 40 9.63 -11.23 9.94
N LYS A 41 9.93 -12.05 10.95
CA LYS A 41 8.97 -13.00 11.50
C LYS A 41 8.11 -12.26 12.52
N VAL A 42 6.89 -11.97 12.11
CA VAL A 42 5.83 -11.39 12.93
C VAL A 42 4.72 -12.45 13.00
N PRO A 43 4.19 -12.78 14.19
CA PRO A 43 3.02 -13.63 14.31
C PRO A 43 1.87 -13.14 13.41
N GLY A 44 1.06 -14.04 12.85
CA GLY A 44 0.03 -13.66 11.87
C GLY A 44 -1.00 -12.63 12.40
N ALA A 45 -1.36 -12.71 13.69
CA ALA A 45 -2.23 -11.73 14.34
C ALA A 45 -1.57 -10.34 14.38
N ASP A 46 -0.33 -10.28 14.86
CA ASP A 46 0.44 -9.02 14.92
C ASP A 46 0.67 -8.44 13.52
N TYR A 47 0.86 -9.27 12.49
CA TYR A 47 1.02 -8.80 11.12
C TYR A 47 -0.26 -8.17 10.57
N LYS A 48 -1.43 -8.74 10.88
CA LYS A 48 -2.73 -8.16 10.50
C LYS A 48 -2.95 -6.81 11.18
N ASP A 49 -2.67 -6.72 12.48
CA ASP A 49 -2.80 -5.47 13.24
C ASP A 49 -1.84 -4.39 12.72
N MET A 50 -0.61 -4.76 12.36
CA MET A 50 0.33 -3.87 11.69
C MET A 50 -0.21 -3.39 10.35
N HIS A 51 -0.75 -4.29 9.53
CA HIS A 51 -1.29 -3.95 8.21
C HIS A 51 -2.45 -2.96 8.32
N ASP A 52 -3.37 -3.16 9.28
CA ASP A 52 -4.47 -2.24 9.57
C ASP A 52 -3.97 -0.90 10.15
N GLY A 53 -2.91 -0.92 10.97
CA GLY A 53 -2.26 0.29 11.47
C GLY A 53 -1.65 1.12 10.33
N PHE A 54 -0.88 0.50 9.46
CA PHE A 54 -0.29 1.17 8.30
C PHE A 54 -1.35 1.65 7.30
N ARG A 55 -2.46 0.92 7.14
CA ARG A 55 -3.62 1.36 6.36
C ARG A 55 -4.16 2.70 6.88
N LYS A 56 -4.39 2.81 8.20
CA LYS A 56 -4.89 4.04 8.83
C LYS A 56 -3.91 5.21 8.72
N ILE A 57 -2.62 4.96 8.94
CA ILE A 57 -1.57 5.99 8.79
C ILE A 57 -1.53 6.52 7.36
N THR A 58 -1.58 5.61 6.39
CA THR A 58 -1.52 5.95 4.96
C THR A 58 -2.76 6.74 4.55
N ALA A 59 -3.95 6.30 4.98
CA ALA A 59 -5.20 7.01 4.73
C ALA A 59 -5.18 8.43 5.32
N TYR A 60 -4.66 8.58 6.54
CA TYR A 60 -4.49 9.91 7.17
C TYR A 60 -3.56 10.82 6.35
N GLN A 61 -2.43 10.30 5.86
CA GLN A 61 -1.49 11.07 5.03
C GLN A 61 -2.11 11.49 3.69
N MET A 62 -2.94 10.63 3.12
CA MET A 62 -3.64 10.87 1.85
C MET A 62 -4.97 11.63 2.02
N GLN A 63 -5.34 11.96 3.26
CA GLN A 63 -6.61 12.60 3.62
C GLN A 63 -7.83 11.85 3.05
N CYS A 64 -7.80 10.52 3.09
CA CYS A 64 -8.89 9.66 2.60
C CYS A 64 -9.41 8.73 3.69
N ASP A 65 -10.54 8.06 3.40
CA ASP A 65 -11.06 7.02 4.27
C ASP A 65 -10.18 5.76 4.16
N PRO A 66 -9.79 5.11 5.27
CA PRO A 66 -9.11 3.82 5.23
C PRO A 66 -9.80 2.78 4.34
N GLU A 67 -11.13 2.81 4.22
CA GLU A 67 -11.90 1.94 3.33
C GLU A 67 -11.53 2.09 1.84
N MET A 68 -10.95 3.23 1.44
CA MET A 68 -10.44 3.46 0.08
C MET A 68 -9.09 2.79 -0.20
N LEU A 69 -8.45 2.21 0.83
CA LEU A 69 -7.19 1.48 0.71
C LEU A 69 -7.43 -0.02 0.92
N THR A 70 -7.23 -0.82 -0.12
CA THR A 70 -7.35 -2.28 -0.05
C THR A 70 -5.96 -2.90 0.10
N PRO A 71 -5.67 -3.66 1.16
CA PRO A 71 -4.44 -4.45 1.28
C PRO A 71 -4.21 -5.35 0.06
N ILE A 72 -3.00 -5.32 -0.50
CA ILE A 72 -2.57 -6.18 -1.60
C ILE A 72 -1.20 -6.80 -1.32
N THR A 73 -0.87 -7.86 -2.03
CA THR A 73 0.46 -8.47 -1.92
C THR A 73 1.56 -7.58 -2.54
N LEU A 74 2.82 -7.83 -2.19
CA LEU A 74 3.95 -7.15 -2.84
C LEU A 74 4.02 -7.47 -4.33
N ASN A 75 3.72 -8.71 -4.73
CA ASN A 75 3.72 -9.09 -6.14
C ASN A 75 2.63 -8.33 -6.92
N GLU A 76 1.40 -8.27 -6.41
CA GLU A 76 0.33 -7.46 -7.02
C GLU A 76 0.76 -5.99 -7.18
N TYR A 77 1.45 -5.43 -6.20
CA TYR A 77 1.98 -4.07 -6.31
C TYR A 77 3.00 -3.96 -7.45
N LEU A 78 3.97 -4.88 -7.54
CA LEU A 78 5.01 -4.87 -8.58
C LEU A 78 4.41 -5.06 -9.98
N ASP A 79 3.50 -6.03 -10.13
CA ASP A 79 2.81 -6.31 -11.41
C ASP A 79 2.02 -5.10 -11.95
N ASN A 80 1.70 -4.12 -11.10
CA ASN A 80 0.93 -2.92 -11.45
C ASN A 80 1.73 -1.61 -11.36
N THR A 81 3.01 -1.66 -10.96
CA THR A 81 3.86 -0.46 -10.82
C THR A 81 5.22 -0.59 -11.47
N GLU A 82 5.64 -1.79 -11.86
CA GLU A 82 6.75 -1.97 -12.79
C GLU A 82 6.24 -1.56 -14.18
N GLU A 83 6.48 -0.30 -14.55
CA GLU A 83 6.74 0.03 -15.95
C GLU A 83 7.97 -0.81 -16.37
N ASP A 84 7.89 -1.49 -17.50
CA ASP A 84 9.03 -2.18 -18.09
C ASP A 84 10.23 -1.21 -18.20
N GLU A 85 11.28 -1.49 -17.41
CA GLU A 85 12.66 -0.96 -17.37
C GLU A 85 13.00 0.30 -16.53
#